data_AF-Q8PPW9-F1
#
_entry.id   AF-Q8PPW9-F1
#
_cell.length_a   1.000
_cell.length_b   1.000
_cell.length_c   1.000
_cell.angle_alpha   90.00
_cell.angle_beta   90.00
_cell.angle_gamma   90.00
#
_symmetry.space_group_name_H-M   'P 1'
#
loop_
_entity.id
_entity.type
_entity.pdbx_description
1 polymer ?
#
loop_
_entity_poly.entity_id
_entity_poly.type
_entity_poly.pdbx_seq_one_letter_code
_entity_poly.pdbx_strand_id
1 'polypeptide(L)'
;MAGRHALVWLREDAQWQAVTSGAQPRLQQWFAAGLPAVVARGDGSQAPGTLRLGVPLPPSEGKQRLALQAHVAGIARCTAPLTLDAVMPHAPLAVQPALQALLAQAHAHALHPHVFGSFAWQALTGLTYVHAQSDLDLLWSIQTPEQACAVLTLVQRWEQQHGLRADGELRLPDDNAVNWREYAGNAQQVLVKSNQDCRLLPRAALFPARSAA
;
A
#
# COMPACT_ATOMS: atom_id res chain seq x y z
N MET A 1 -0.85 15.77 -4.83
CA MET A 1 -1.96 14.84 -5.13
C MET A 1 -1.73 13.57 -4.33
N ALA A 2 -2.78 12.93 -3.79
CA ALA A 2 -2.64 11.70 -3.01
C ALA A 2 -2.08 10.58 -3.89
N GLY A 3 -0.98 9.95 -3.48
CA GLY A 3 -0.38 8.86 -4.22
C GLY A 3 -1.05 7.51 -3.95
N ARG A 4 -0.74 6.49 -4.76
CA ARG A 4 -1.21 5.12 -4.58
C ARG A 4 -0.95 4.68 -3.14
N HIS A 5 -1.90 3.91 -2.61
CA HIS A 5 -1.94 3.44 -1.22
C HIS A 5 -2.30 4.51 -0.18
N ALA A 6 -2.38 5.80 -0.53
CA ALA A 6 -2.89 6.81 0.39
C ALA A 6 -4.32 6.51 0.81
N LEU A 7 -4.64 6.79 2.08
CA LEU A 7 -5.98 6.62 2.64
C LEU A 7 -6.73 7.94 2.53
N VAL A 8 -7.96 7.89 2.03
CA VAL A 8 -8.82 9.07 1.85
C VAL A 8 -10.14 8.89 2.57
N TRP A 9 -10.52 9.91 3.33
CA TRP A 9 -11.86 10.05 3.89
C TRP A 9 -12.59 11.10 3.07
N LEU A 10 -13.78 10.73 2.61
CA LEU A 10 -14.65 11.62 1.86
C LEU A 10 -15.48 12.45 2.83
N ARG A 11 -15.80 13.67 2.42
CA ARG A 11 -16.83 14.49 3.09
C ARG A 11 -18.19 13.80 2.92
N GLU A 12 -19.12 14.09 3.83
CA GLU A 12 -20.48 13.56 3.75
C GLU A 12 -21.21 14.01 2.47
N ASP A 13 -20.95 15.24 2.03
CA ASP A 13 -21.49 15.85 0.80
C ASP A 13 -20.63 15.57 -0.45
N ALA A 14 -19.63 14.69 -0.36
CA ALA A 14 -18.72 14.43 -1.47
C ALA A 14 -19.44 13.79 -2.66
N GLN A 15 -19.16 14.32 -3.86
CA GLN A 15 -19.59 13.70 -5.11
C GLN A 15 -18.67 12.55 -5.49
N TRP A 16 -19.21 11.34 -5.48
CA TRP A 16 -18.53 10.12 -5.91
C TRP A 16 -19.52 9.15 -6.57
N GLN A 17 -18.99 8.26 -7.42
CA GLN A 17 -19.76 7.27 -8.16
C GLN A 17 -19.11 5.90 -8.06
N ALA A 18 -19.89 4.87 -7.72
CA ALA A 18 -19.43 3.49 -7.81
C ALA A 18 -19.12 3.11 -9.26
N VAL A 19 -17.94 2.54 -9.48
CA VAL A 19 -17.53 1.91 -10.75
C VAL A 19 -17.89 0.44 -10.75
N THR A 20 -17.76 -0.22 -9.59
CA THR A 20 -18.22 -1.60 -9.45
C THR A 20 -19.75 -1.66 -9.48
N SER A 21 -20.30 -2.44 -10.40
CA SER A 21 -21.76 -2.61 -10.54
C SER A 21 -22.39 -3.10 -9.24
N GLY A 22 -23.52 -2.49 -8.86
CA GLY A 22 -24.25 -2.83 -7.63
C GLY A 22 -23.61 -2.37 -6.31
N ALA A 23 -22.43 -1.76 -6.34
CA ALA A 23 -21.68 -1.43 -5.11
C ALA A 23 -22.15 -0.15 -4.39
N GLN A 24 -23.02 0.66 -5.00
CA GLN A 24 -23.42 1.97 -4.47
C GLN A 24 -23.95 1.91 -3.02
N PRO A 25 -24.90 1.00 -2.65
CA PRO A 25 -25.43 0.97 -1.28
C PRO A 25 -24.37 0.55 -0.25
N ARG A 26 -23.51 -0.41 -0.59
CA ARG A 26 -22.44 -0.89 0.30
C ARG A 26 -21.39 0.20 0.54
N LEU A 27 -21.03 0.96 -0.50
CA LEU A 27 -20.11 2.09 -0.40
C LEU A 27 -20.72 3.25 0.41
N GLN A 28 -22.02 3.53 0.26
CA GLN A 28 -22.71 4.51 1.10
C GLN A 28 -22.64 4.14 2.58
N GLN A 29 -22.95 2.88 2.92
CA GLN A 29 -22.83 2.38 4.30
C GLN A 29 -21.38 2.44 4.81
N TRP A 30 -20.41 2.13 3.95
CA TRP A 30 -18.99 2.19 4.27
C TRP A 30 -18.54 3.60 4.66
N PHE A 31 -18.86 4.60 3.84
CA PHE A 31 -18.48 5.99 4.13
C PHE A 31 -19.28 6.60 5.29
N ALA A 32 -20.55 6.22 5.45
CA ALA A 32 -21.36 6.62 6.61
C ALA A 32 -20.79 6.10 7.93
N ALA A 33 -20.09 4.96 7.91
CA ALA A 33 -19.35 4.44 9.07
C ALA A 33 -18.01 5.16 9.32
N GLY A 34 -17.66 6.19 8.53
CA GLY A 34 -16.41 6.95 8.67
C GLY A 34 -15.15 6.20 8.20
N LEU A 35 -15.31 5.12 7.44
CA LEU A 35 -14.19 4.31 6.93
C LEU A 35 -13.55 4.93 5.68
N PRO A 36 -12.22 4.83 5.52
CA PRO A 36 -11.54 5.38 4.34
C PRO A 36 -11.71 4.52 3.09
N ALA A 37 -11.39 5.10 1.94
CA ALA A 37 -10.99 4.36 0.74
C ALA A 37 -9.48 4.49 0.52
N VAL A 38 -8.90 3.60 -0.28
CA VAL A 38 -7.50 3.69 -0.72
C VAL A 38 -7.41 4.29 -2.12
N VAL A 39 -6.43 5.16 -2.37
CA VAL A 39 -6.13 5.66 -3.71
C VAL A 39 -5.59 4.52 -4.57
N ALA A 40 -6.29 4.26 -5.66
CA ALA A 40 -5.89 3.29 -6.67
C ALA A 40 -5.12 3.98 -7.81
N ARG A 41 -4.36 3.18 -8.56
CA ARG A 41 -3.74 3.65 -9.80
C ARG A 41 -4.82 4.16 -10.76
N GLY A 42 -4.54 5.29 -11.38
CA GLY A 42 -5.26 5.77 -12.55
C GLY A 42 -5.22 4.75 -13.70
N ASP A 43 -6.10 4.95 -14.66
CA ASP A 43 -6.16 4.18 -15.90
C ASP A 43 -6.25 5.09 -17.13
N GLY A 44 -6.04 6.40 -16.93
CA GLY A 44 -6.13 7.42 -17.98
C GLY A 44 -7.56 7.81 -18.36
N SER A 45 -8.59 7.14 -17.80
CA SER A 45 -10.00 7.44 -18.09
C SER A 45 -10.64 8.42 -17.09
N GLN A 46 -9.90 8.84 -16.05
CA GLN A 46 -10.41 9.75 -15.03
C GLN A 46 -10.75 11.12 -15.62
N ALA A 47 -11.92 11.65 -15.29
CA ALA A 47 -12.23 13.04 -15.55
C ALA A 47 -11.25 13.96 -14.77
N PRO A 48 -10.91 15.15 -15.31
CA PRO A 48 -10.06 16.10 -14.60
C PRO A 48 -10.56 16.38 -13.18
N GLY A 49 -9.66 16.36 -12.20
CA GLY A 49 -10.00 16.59 -10.78
C GLY A 49 -10.72 15.42 -10.11
N THR A 50 -10.71 14.22 -10.69
CA THR A 50 -11.20 12.99 -10.03
C THR A 50 -10.06 12.04 -9.67
N LEU A 51 -10.30 11.21 -8.67
CA LEU A 51 -9.43 10.11 -8.26
C LEU A 51 -10.17 8.80 -8.34
N ARG A 52 -9.44 7.75 -8.71
CA ARG A 52 -9.91 6.37 -8.58
C ARG A 52 -9.57 5.86 -7.20
N LEU A 53 -10.58 5.36 -6.50
CA LEU A 53 -10.45 4.83 -5.16
C LEU A 53 -10.91 3.37 -5.12
N GLY A 54 -10.41 2.65 -4.12
CA GLY A 54 -10.78 1.27 -3.84
C GLY A 54 -11.23 1.09 -2.39
N VAL A 55 -12.19 0.21 -2.18
CA VAL A 55 -12.62 -0.28 -0.87
C VAL A 55 -12.56 -1.81 -0.91
N PRO A 56 -11.60 -2.46 -0.25
CA PRO A 56 -11.58 -3.90 -0.11
C PRO A 56 -12.50 -4.31 1.04
N LEU A 57 -13.46 -5.17 0.73
CA LEU A 57 -14.33 -5.78 1.73
C LEU A 57 -13.61 -6.92 2.45
N PRO A 58 -14.00 -7.25 3.70
CA PRO A 58 -13.40 -8.36 4.43
C PRO A 58 -13.59 -9.68 3.66
N PRO A 59 -12.70 -10.67 3.85
CA PRO A 59 -12.81 -11.98 3.20
C PRO A 59 -14.17 -12.68 3.43
N SER A 60 -14.81 -12.45 4.57
CA SER A 60 -16.16 -12.96 4.87
C SER A 60 -17.26 -12.42 3.94
N GLU A 61 -17.02 -11.28 3.29
CA GLU A 61 -17.88 -10.70 2.26
C GLU A 61 -17.37 -11.05 0.83
N GLY A 62 -16.67 -12.18 0.68
CA GLY A 62 -16.22 -12.69 -0.62
C GLY A 62 -14.95 -12.03 -1.17
N LYS A 63 -14.16 -11.33 -0.34
CA LYS A 63 -12.89 -10.68 -0.71
C LYS A 63 -13.02 -9.70 -1.89
N GLN A 64 -14.19 -9.08 -2.03
CA GLN A 64 -14.48 -8.13 -3.10
C GLN A 64 -13.64 -6.85 -2.94
N ARG A 65 -13.27 -6.23 -4.07
CA ARG A 65 -12.65 -4.90 -4.11
C ARG A 65 -13.56 -3.98 -4.90
N LEU A 66 -14.27 -3.11 -4.18
CA LEU A 66 -15.18 -2.14 -4.77
C LEU A 66 -14.38 -0.96 -5.31
N ALA A 67 -14.61 -0.58 -6.56
CA ALA A 67 -14.01 0.58 -7.19
C ALA A 67 -15.01 1.73 -7.24
N LEU A 68 -14.51 2.94 -7.03
CA LEU A 68 -15.28 4.17 -7.18
C LEU A 68 -14.40 5.30 -7.75
N GLN A 69 -15.04 6.34 -8.23
CA GLN A 69 -14.41 7.61 -8.58
C GLN A 69 -14.97 8.71 -7.71
N ALA A 70 -14.12 9.61 -7.22
CA ALA A 70 -14.52 10.75 -6.40
C ALA A 70 -13.80 12.02 -6.85
N HIS A 71 -14.48 13.18 -6.75
CA HIS A 71 -13.82 14.46 -6.96
C HIS A 71 -12.83 14.77 -5.82
N VAL A 72 -11.66 15.31 -6.18
CA VAL A 72 -10.64 15.71 -5.20
C VAL A 72 -11.17 16.74 -4.19
N ALA A 73 -12.12 17.60 -4.61
CA ALA A 73 -12.79 18.57 -3.76
C ALA A 73 -13.65 17.93 -2.66
N GLY A 74 -14.04 16.66 -2.83
CA GLY A 74 -14.79 15.88 -1.86
C GLY A 74 -13.92 15.21 -0.79
N ILE A 75 -12.59 15.35 -0.83
CA ILE A 75 -11.70 14.75 0.18
C ILE A 75 -11.72 15.61 1.45
N ALA A 76 -12.14 15.00 2.56
CA ALA A 76 -12.08 15.61 3.90
C ALA A 76 -10.68 15.45 4.51
N ARG A 77 -10.09 14.27 4.35
CA ARG A 77 -8.77 13.93 4.90
C ARG A 77 -8.05 12.98 3.97
N CYS A 78 -6.74 13.17 3.82
CA CYS A 78 -5.85 12.26 3.12
C CYS A 78 -4.63 11.98 3.98
N THR A 79 -4.27 10.72 4.16
CA THR A 79 -3.06 10.32 4.90
C THR A 79 -2.21 9.36 4.08
N ALA A 80 -0.95 9.21 4.47
CA ALA A 80 -0.15 8.05 4.09
C ALA A 80 -0.84 6.74 4.53
N PRO A 81 -0.42 5.58 4.00
CA PRO A 81 -0.80 4.29 4.57
C PRO A 81 -0.43 4.23 6.06
N LEU A 82 -0.96 3.26 6.80
CA LEU A 82 -0.62 3.13 8.22
C LEU A 82 0.85 2.72 8.38
N THR A 83 1.51 3.19 9.44
CA THR A 83 2.84 2.70 9.81
C THR A 83 2.74 1.30 10.44
N LEU A 84 3.82 0.53 10.42
CA LEU A 84 3.83 -0.83 10.98
C LEU A 84 3.49 -0.85 12.49
N ASP A 85 3.97 0.14 13.25
CA ASP A 85 3.65 0.30 14.68
C ASP A 85 2.18 0.62 14.92
N ALA A 86 1.52 1.37 14.03
CA ALA A 86 0.09 1.65 14.14
C ALA A 86 -0.78 0.42 13.83
N VAL A 87 -0.30 -0.51 13.00
CA VAL A 87 -1.02 -1.73 12.63
C VAL A 87 -0.84 -2.86 13.65
N MET A 88 0.36 -2.96 14.24
CA MET A 88 0.76 -4.08 15.09
C MET A 88 -0.21 -4.40 16.25
N PRO A 89 -0.79 -3.42 16.99
CA PRO A 89 -1.75 -3.69 18.06
C PRO A 89 -3.03 -4.41 17.59
N HIS A 90 -3.38 -4.29 16.30
CA HIS A 90 -4.57 -4.87 15.70
C HIS A 90 -4.30 -6.20 14.98
N ALA A 91 -3.03 -6.60 14.85
CA ALA A 91 -2.65 -7.87 14.24
C ALA A 91 -3.02 -9.05 15.15
N PRO A 92 -3.22 -10.26 14.61
CA PRO A 92 -3.39 -11.47 15.43
C PRO A 92 -2.25 -11.63 16.43
N LEU A 93 -2.55 -11.95 17.69
CA LEU A 93 -1.56 -12.06 18.76
C LEU A 93 -0.38 -12.97 18.40
N ALA A 94 -0.63 -14.05 17.66
CA ALA A 94 0.38 -15.01 17.23
C ALA A 94 1.47 -14.40 16.33
N VAL A 95 1.18 -13.32 15.58
CA VAL A 95 2.16 -12.70 14.67
C VAL A 95 2.78 -11.41 15.23
N GLN A 96 2.22 -10.84 16.30
CA GLN A 96 2.73 -9.59 16.89
C GLN A 96 4.22 -9.65 17.27
N PRO A 97 4.76 -10.75 17.85
CA PRO A 97 6.21 -10.83 18.12
C PRO A 97 7.07 -10.70 16.86
N ALA A 98 6.62 -11.27 15.74
CA ALA A 98 7.32 -11.14 14.47
C ALA A 98 7.26 -9.70 13.93
N LEU A 99 6.10 -9.04 14.02
CA LEU A 99 5.96 -7.63 13.62
C LEU A 99 6.85 -6.70 14.47
N GLN A 100 6.92 -6.95 15.78
CA GLN A 100 7.76 -6.21 16.70
C GLN A 100 9.25 -6.35 16.35
N ALA A 101 9.68 -7.57 15.99
CA ALA A 101 11.06 -7.83 15.56
C ALA A 101 11.38 -7.09 14.24
N LEU A 102 10.47 -7.12 13.27
CA LEU A 102 10.62 -6.39 12.01
C LEU A 102 10.74 -4.89 12.24
N LEU A 103 9.87 -4.32 13.08
CA LEU A 103 9.88 -2.89 13.39
C LEU A 103 11.20 -2.47 14.06
N ALA A 104 11.66 -3.23 15.04
CA ALA A 104 12.92 -2.95 15.74
C ALA A 104 14.13 -2.98 14.78
N GLN A 105 14.20 -4.00 13.92
CA GLN A 105 15.28 -4.11 12.94
C GLN A 105 15.20 -3.04 11.86
N ALA A 106 13.98 -2.68 11.39
CA ALA A 106 13.79 -1.59 10.44
C ALA A 106 14.31 -0.26 11.01
N HIS A 107 13.95 0.07 12.26
CA HIS A 107 14.42 1.28 12.92
C HIS A 107 15.94 1.31 13.13
N ALA A 108 16.57 0.17 13.42
CA ALA A 108 18.03 0.07 13.52
C ALA A 108 18.75 0.42 12.19
N HIS A 109 18.06 0.29 11.06
CA HIS A 109 18.52 0.68 9.73
C HIS A 109 17.94 2.03 9.25
N ALA A 110 17.29 2.81 10.12
CA ALA A 110 16.58 4.04 9.78
C ALA A 110 15.53 3.87 8.65
N LEU A 111 14.90 2.69 8.61
CA LEU A 111 13.82 2.37 7.69
C LEU A 111 12.47 2.43 8.43
N HIS A 112 11.45 2.99 7.77
CA HIS A 112 10.12 3.19 8.36
C HIS A 112 9.04 2.56 7.47
N PRO A 113 8.76 1.26 7.66
CA PRO A 113 7.79 0.54 6.84
C PRO A 113 6.38 1.05 7.09
N HIS A 114 5.65 1.28 6.00
CA HIS A 114 4.21 1.44 6.01
C HIS A 114 3.54 0.14 5.58
N VAL A 115 2.29 -0.04 5.97
CA VAL A 115 1.51 -1.25 5.74
C VAL A 115 0.29 -0.92 4.90
N PHE A 116 0.03 -1.77 3.91
CA PHE A 116 -1.23 -1.78 3.17
C PHE A 116 -1.82 -3.20 3.21
N GLY A 117 -2.87 -3.46 2.43
CA GLY A 117 -3.46 -4.80 2.38
C GLY A 117 -4.16 -5.21 3.68
N SER A 118 -4.30 -6.53 3.90
CA SER A 118 -5.19 -7.09 4.93
C SER A 118 -4.92 -6.57 6.34
N PHE A 119 -3.65 -6.46 6.73
CA PHE A 119 -3.27 -5.98 8.05
C PHE A 119 -3.70 -4.52 8.28
N ALA A 120 -3.50 -3.65 7.28
CA ALA A 120 -3.95 -2.26 7.35
C ALA A 120 -5.48 -2.17 7.45
N TRP A 121 -6.21 -2.96 6.65
CA TRP A 121 -7.68 -2.93 6.68
C TRP A 121 -8.28 -3.49 7.96
N GLN A 122 -7.63 -4.50 8.58
CA GLN A 122 -8.02 -4.95 9.91
C GLN A 122 -7.84 -3.85 10.96
N ALA A 123 -6.72 -3.13 10.94
CA ALA A 123 -6.49 -2.01 11.85
C ALA A 123 -7.50 -0.85 11.63
N LEU A 124 -7.84 -0.55 10.37
CA LEU A 124 -8.76 0.54 10.03
C LEU A 124 -10.22 0.24 10.35
N THR A 125 -10.64 -1.01 10.22
CA THR A 125 -12.06 -1.41 10.30
C THR A 125 -12.41 -2.14 11.59
N GLY A 126 -11.43 -2.73 12.29
CA GLY A 126 -11.65 -3.67 13.37
C GLY A 126 -12.23 -5.03 12.93
N LEU A 127 -12.45 -5.24 11.63
CA LEU A 127 -12.96 -6.50 11.09
C LEU A 127 -11.82 -7.47 10.76
N THR A 128 -12.12 -8.76 10.73
CA THR A 128 -11.13 -9.79 10.37
C THR A 128 -10.82 -9.74 8.88
N TYR A 129 -9.62 -9.25 8.54
CA TYR A 129 -9.05 -9.35 7.19
C TYR A 129 -7.89 -10.34 7.12
N VAL A 130 -7.17 -10.51 8.23
CA VAL A 130 -5.99 -11.36 8.30
C VAL A 130 -6.42 -12.81 8.56
N HIS A 131 -5.92 -13.73 7.74
CA HIS A 131 -6.04 -15.18 7.90
C HIS A 131 -4.66 -15.85 7.80
N ALA A 132 -4.58 -17.15 8.04
CA ALA A 132 -3.29 -17.88 8.13
C ALA A 132 -2.39 -17.80 6.88
N GLN A 133 -2.95 -17.45 5.72
CA GLN A 133 -2.22 -17.33 4.44
C GLN A 133 -2.08 -15.86 4.01
N SER A 134 -2.43 -14.90 4.87
CA SER A 134 -2.27 -13.48 4.56
C SER A 134 -0.80 -13.09 4.61
N ASP A 135 -0.37 -12.38 3.58
CA ASP A 135 0.92 -11.72 3.55
C ASP A 135 0.90 -10.44 4.39
N LEU A 136 2.08 -10.03 4.84
CA LEU A 136 2.32 -8.68 5.33
C LEU A 136 2.72 -7.79 4.14
N ASP A 137 1.79 -6.98 3.63
CA ASP A 137 2.05 -6.04 2.53
C ASP A 137 2.73 -4.75 3.04
N LEU A 138 3.97 -4.52 2.63
CA LEU A 138 4.82 -3.42 3.11
C LEU A 138 5.19 -2.43 2.02
N LEU A 139 5.20 -1.15 2.36
CA LEU A 139 5.69 -0.07 1.53
C LEU A 139 6.95 0.54 2.18
N TRP A 140 8.05 0.53 1.43
CA TRP A 140 9.34 1.03 1.88
C TRP A 140 9.75 2.24 1.05
N SER A 141 9.81 3.42 1.65
CA SER A 141 10.37 4.61 1.00
C SER A 141 11.89 4.50 0.96
N ILE A 142 12.47 4.50 -0.23
CA ILE A 142 13.90 4.41 -0.46
C ILE A 142 14.38 5.45 -1.47
N GLN A 143 15.65 5.81 -1.38
CA GLN A 143 16.31 6.80 -2.24
C GLN A 143 17.58 6.25 -2.88
N THR A 144 18.18 5.21 -2.30
CA THR A 144 19.46 4.67 -2.76
C THR A 144 19.44 3.15 -2.95
N PRO A 145 20.35 2.59 -3.77
CA PRO A 145 20.53 1.14 -3.90
C PRO A 145 20.85 0.46 -2.56
N GLU A 146 21.59 1.12 -1.67
CA GLU A 146 21.98 0.57 -0.36
C GLU A 146 20.75 0.40 0.54
N GLN A 147 19.83 1.36 0.53
CA GLN A 147 18.55 1.24 1.23
C GLN A 147 17.70 0.10 0.66
N ALA A 148 17.68 -0.06 -0.67
CA ALA A 148 17.02 -1.20 -1.30
C ALA A 148 17.62 -2.53 -0.81
N CYS A 149 18.94 -2.68 -0.86
CA CYS A 149 19.65 -3.86 -0.36
C CYS A 149 19.37 -4.13 1.13
N ALA A 150 19.32 -3.08 1.96
CA ALA A 150 18.99 -3.19 3.38
C ALA A 150 17.57 -3.72 3.59
N VAL A 151 16.58 -3.18 2.86
CA VAL A 151 15.19 -3.68 2.90
C VAL A 151 15.11 -5.15 2.48
N LEU A 152 15.76 -5.51 1.38
CA LEU A 152 15.75 -6.88 0.87
C LEU A 152 16.33 -7.86 1.89
N THR A 153 17.50 -7.54 2.45
CA THR A 153 18.19 -8.36 3.47
C THR A 153 17.32 -8.52 4.71
N LEU A 154 16.75 -7.41 5.19
CA LEU A 154 15.88 -7.38 6.35
C LEU A 154 14.66 -8.27 6.17
N VAL A 155 13.91 -8.05 5.09
CA VAL A 155 12.66 -8.78 4.83
C VAL A 155 12.93 -10.27 4.63
N GLN A 156 13.94 -10.64 3.84
CA GLN A 156 14.27 -12.05 3.61
C GLN A 156 14.68 -12.78 4.89
N ARG A 157 15.51 -12.15 5.74
CA ARG A 157 15.88 -12.72 7.05
C ARG A 157 14.66 -12.86 7.95
N TRP A 158 13.79 -11.86 7.97
CA TRP A 158 12.56 -11.90 8.75
C TRP A 158 11.62 -13.03 8.31
N GLU A 159 11.41 -13.22 7.00
CA GLU A 159 10.61 -14.32 6.46
C GLU A 159 11.16 -15.68 6.89
N GLN A 160 12.48 -15.87 6.76
CA GLN A 160 13.16 -17.11 7.15
C GLN A 160 13.04 -17.40 8.65
N GLN A 161 13.16 -16.37 9.50
CA GLN A 161 13.15 -16.53 10.95
C GLN A 161 11.74 -16.80 11.51
N HIS A 162 10.71 -16.18 10.93
CA HIS A 162 9.35 -16.21 11.48
C HIS A 162 8.38 -17.11 10.72
N GLY A 163 8.76 -17.61 9.54
CA GLY A 163 7.88 -18.44 8.70
C GLY A 163 6.67 -17.68 8.15
N LEU A 164 6.74 -16.35 8.14
CA LEU A 164 5.71 -15.46 7.60
C LEU A 164 6.12 -14.95 6.23
N ARG A 165 5.13 -14.59 5.41
CA ARG A 165 5.34 -14.03 4.08
C ARG A 165 5.11 -12.52 4.11
N ALA A 166 6.06 -11.75 3.56
CA ALA A 166 5.93 -10.32 3.31
C ALA A 166 5.86 -10.05 1.80
N ASP A 167 5.02 -9.12 1.37
CA ASP A 167 5.00 -8.64 -0.01
C ASP A 167 5.08 -7.11 -0.01
N GLY A 168 5.07 -6.51 -1.20
CA GLY A 168 4.87 -5.08 -1.36
C GLY A 168 5.95 -4.39 -2.18
N GLU A 169 6.15 -3.11 -1.91
CA GLU A 169 6.78 -2.21 -2.88
C GLU A 169 7.91 -1.37 -2.25
N LEU A 170 9.00 -1.25 -3.00
CA LEU A 170 10.03 -0.24 -2.82
C LEU A 170 9.57 1.03 -3.54
N ARG A 171 9.28 2.08 -2.79
CA ARG A 171 8.86 3.38 -3.31
C ARG A 171 10.07 4.29 -3.48
N LEU A 172 10.33 4.66 -4.72
CA LEU A 172 11.37 5.60 -5.14
C LEU A 172 10.81 7.03 -5.17
N PRO A 173 11.69 8.04 -5.36
CA PRO A 173 11.25 9.38 -5.73
C PRO A 173 10.36 9.39 -6.99
N ASP A 174 9.65 10.50 -7.19
CA ASP A 174 8.77 10.72 -8.34
C ASP A 174 7.65 9.68 -8.50
N ASP A 175 7.19 9.15 -7.36
CA ASP A 175 6.02 8.27 -7.28
C ASP A 175 6.20 6.91 -7.98
N ASN A 176 7.44 6.56 -8.33
CA ASN A 176 7.77 5.25 -8.86
C ASN A 176 7.81 4.22 -7.72
N ALA A 177 7.28 3.03 -7.97
CA ALA A 177 7.50 1.90 -7.08
C ALA A 177 7.75 0.61 -7.85
N VAL A 178 8.54 -0.28 -7.26
CA VAL A 178 8.86 -1.61 -7.79
C VAL A 178 8.52 -2.65 -6.73
N ASN A 179 7.99 -3.80 -7.15
CA ASN A 179 7.78 -4.90 -6.19
C ASN A 179 9.14 -5.36 -5.64
N TRP A 180 9.27 -5.46 -4.32
CA TRP A 180 10.58 -5.75 -3.71
C TRP A 180 11.12 -7.14 -4.11
N ARG A 181 10.23 -8.13 -4.34
CA ARG A 181 10.64 -9.47 -4.75
C ARG A 181 11.14 -9.51 -6.18
N GLU A 182 10.50 -8.75 -7.07
CA GLU A 182 11.00 -8.57 -8.43
C GLU A 182 12.39 -7.91 -8.41
N TYR A 183 12.57 -6.88 -7.57
CA TYR A 183 13.87 -6.24 -7.37
C TYR A 183 14.90 -7.16 -6.69
N ALA A 184 14.48 -8.14 -5.88
CA ALA A 184 15.38 -9.14 -5.30
C ALA A 184 15.88 -10.17 -6.32
N GLY A 185 15.20 -10.32 -7.45
CA GLY A 185 15.67 -11.13 -8.58
C GLY A 185 16.79 -10.45 -9.38
N ASN A 186 17.32 -11.19 -10.36
CA ASN A 186 18.39 -10.73 -11.26
C ASN A 186 17.87 -10.18 -12.60
N ALA A 187 16.59 -9.82 -12.67
CA ALA A 187 15.99 -9.32 -13.90
C ALA A 187 16.64 -7.99 -14.32
N GLN A 188 17.00 -7.88 -15.60
CA GLN A 188 17.60 -6.67 -16.18
C GLN A 188 16.59 -5.54 -16.33
N GLN A 189 15.31 -5.88 -16.47
CA GLN A 189 14.20 -4.94 -16.44
C GLN A 189 13.27 -5.30 -15.28
N VAL A 190 12.68 -4.27 -14.68
CA VAL A 190 11.67 -4.42 -13.63
C VAL A 190 10.43 -3.61 -13.96
N LEU A 191 9.27 -4.08 -13.50
CA LEU A 191 8.00 -3.39 -13.63
C LEU A 191 7.92 -2.24 -12.63
N VAL A 192 8.02 -1.02 -13.15
CA VAL A 192 7.82 0.20 -12.39
C VAL A 192 6.36 0.61 -12.47
N LYS A 193 5.74 0.84 -11.31
CA LYS A 193 4.36 1.31 -11.18
C LYS A 193 4.35 2.73 -10.64
N SER A 194 3.76 3.67 -11.37
CA SER A 194 3.43 5.01 -10.86
C SER A 194 1.93 5.12 -10.54
N ASN A 195 1.47 6.29 -10.12
CA ASN A 195 0.05 6.61 -9.98
C ASN A 195 -0.71 6.50 -11.30
N GLN A 196 -0.05 6.70 -12.44
CA GLN A 196 -0.72 6.82 -13.74
C GLN A 196 -0.47 5.63 -14.66
N ASP A 197 0.68 4.98 -14.55
CA ASP A 197 1.13 3.98 -15.53
C ASP A 197 1.89 2.81 -14.89
N CYS A 198 2.13 1.80 -15.73
CA CYS A 198 3.07 0.72 -15.50
C CYS A 198 4.01 0.65 -16.70
N ARG A 199 5.31 0.58 -16.45
CA ARG A 199 6.31 0.48 -17.51
C ARG A 199 7.45 -0.41 -17.06
N LEU A 200 8.04 -1.14 -17.99
CA LEU A 200 9.30 -1.83 -17.75
C LEU A 200 10.44 -0.83 -17.89
N LEU A 201 11.30 -0.75 -16.87
CA LEU A 201 12.52 0.05 -16.91
C LEU A 201 13.74 -0.83 -16.65
N PRO A 202 14.89 -0.52 -17.26
CA PRO A 202 16.16 -1.13 -16.87
C PRO A 202 16.39 -0.93 -15.37
N ARG A 203 16.83 -1.97 -14.66
CA ARG A 203 17.13 -1.90 -13.22
C ARG A 203 18.10 -0.77 -12.89
N ALA A 204 19.10 -0.54 -13.75
CA ALA A 204 20.08 0.52 -13.59
C ALA A 204 19.46 1.94 -13.67
N ALA A 205 18.29 2.10 -14.29
CA ALA A 205 17.61 3.38 -14.40
C ALA A 205 16.81 3.77 -13.14
N LEU A 206 16.64 2.86 -12.18
CA LEU A 206 15.95 3.16 -10.92
C LEU A 206 16.73 4.12 -10.03
N PHE A 207 18.06 4.01 -10.07
CA PHE A 207 18.99 4.84 -9.31
C PHE A 207 19.99 5.43 -10.29
N PRO A 208 19.58 6.40 -11.12
CA PRO A 208 20.50 7.05 -12.04
C PRO A 208 21.64 7.64 -11.21
N ALA A 209 22.88 7.35 -11.61
CA ALA A 209 24.05 7.95 -10.99
C ALA A 209 23.84 9.47 -11.01
N ARG A 210 23.81 10.11 -9.82
CA ARG A 210 23.82 11.57 -9.78
C ARG A 210 25.12 11.99 -10.45
N SER A 211 25.04 12.50 -11.67
CA SER A 211 26.18 13.19 -12.29
C SER A 211 26.64 14.23 -11.30
N ALA A 212 27.89 14.14 -10.84
CA ALA A 212 28.50 15.21 -10.06
C ALA A 212 28.44 16.46 -10.93
N ALA A 213 27.63 17.43 -10.51
CA ALA A 213 27.59 18.77 -11.06
C ALA A 213 28.65 19.62 -10.36
#